data_AF-A0A7W6G4E8-F1
#
_entry.id   AF-A0A7W6G4E8-F1
#
_cell.length_a   1.000
_cell.length_b   1.000
_cell.length_c   1.000
_cell.angle_alpha   90.00
_cell.angle_beta   90.00
_cell.angle_gamma   90.00
#
_symmetry.space_group_name_H-M   'P 1'
#
loop_
_entity.id
_entity.type
_entity.pdbx_description
1 polymer ?
#
loop_
_entity_poly.entity_id
_entity_poly.type
_entity_poly.pdbx_seq_one_letter_code
_entity_poly.pdbx_strand_id
1 'polypeptide(L)'
;MQILRTALWILAAVLISSFVAINWQKTSINLWPLENGYLHVDWPVGLIALAAFVAGMVPVWLLAKAKIWRLNRRIAGLENTLRAATPTPPIATATQLDAAAEKN
;
A
#
# COMPACT_ATOMS: atom_id res chain seq x y z
N MET A 1 -7.01 -14.74 -7.96
CA MET A 1 -6.39 -13.44 -7.61
C MET A 1 -5.14 -13.12 -8.42
N GLN A 2 -4.23 -14.08 -8.66
CA GLN A 2 -2.96 -13.80 -9.35
C GLN A 2 -3.12 -13.51 -10.84
N ILE A 3 -3.94 -14.29 -11.57
CA ILE A 3 -4.23 -14.05 -13.01
C ILE A 3 -4.85 -12.67 -13.24
N LEU A 4 -5.88 -12.30 -12.50
CA LEU A 4 -6.53 -10.99 -12.64
C LEU A 4 -5.54 -9.84 -12.36
N ARG A 5 -4.73 -9.98 -11.30
CA ARG A 5 -3.68 -9.00 -10.97
C ARG A 5 -2.65 -8.88 -12.10
N THR A 6 -2.17 -10.00 -12.64
CA THR A 6 -1.20 -9.99 -13.75
C THR A 6 -1.82 -9.40 -15.02
N ALA A 7 -3.06 -9.75 -15.35
CA ALA A 7 -3.78 -9.17 -16.50
C ALA A 7 -3.93 -7.65 -16.37
N LEU A 8 -4.27 -7.16 -15.17
CA LEU A 8 -4.35 -5.72 -14.89
C LEU A 8 -3.00 -5.02 -15.11
N TRP A 9 -1.91 -5.61 -14.63
CA TRP A 9 -0.57 -5.05 -14.80
C TRP A 9 -0.10 -5.06 -16.26
N ILE A 10 -0.42 -6.11 -17.01
CA ILE A 10 -0.14 -6.17 -18.46
C ILE A 10 -0.90 -5.05 -19.17
N LEU A 11 -2.20 -4.90 -18.89
CA LEU A 11 -3.02 -3.85 -19.49
C LEU A 11 -2.49 -2.45 -19.14
N ALA A 12 -2.13 -2.21 -17.89
CA ALA A 12 -1.51 -0.96 -17.46
C ALA A 12 -0.18 -0.71 -18.18
N ALA A 13 0.69 -1.72 -18.32
CA ALA A 13 1.97 -1.59 -18.99
C ALA A 13 1.80 -1.23 -20.48
N VAL A 14 0.86 -1.89 -21.17
CA VAL A 14 0.53 -1.59 -22.58
C VAL A 14 0.01 -0.16 -22.72
N LEU A 15 -0.89 0.28 -21.84
CA LEU A 15 -1.43 1.65 -21.86
C LEU A 15 -0.33 2.69 -21.63
N ILE A 16 0.50 2.51 -20.60
CA ILE A 16 1.60 3.42 -20.27
C ILE A 16 2.61 3.49 -21.41
N SER A 17 3.03 2.34 -21.95
CA SER A 17 3.98 2.29 -23.06
C SER A 17 3.43 2.97 -24.31
N SER A 18 2.16 2.70 -24.65
CA SER A 18 1.49 3.33 -25.79
C SER A 18 1.39 4.84 -25.61
N PHE A 19 1.03 5.31 -24.41
CA PHE A 19 0.96 6.73 -24.10
C PHE A 19 2.31 7.42 -24.30
N VAL A 20 3.40 6.83 -23.80
CA VAL A 20 4.76 7.37 -23.97
C VAL A 20 5.18 7.37 -25.44
N ALA A 21 4.89 6.29 -26.18
CA ALA A 21 5.23 6.18 -27.60
C ALA A 21 4.48 7.22 -28.46
N ILE A 22 3.18 7.41 -28.22
CA ILE A 22 2.36 8.39 -28.95
C ILE A 22 2.82 9.83 -28.63
N ASN A 23 3.23 10.07 -27.38
CA ASN A 23 3.66 11.39 -26.92
C ASN A 23 5.19 11.55 -26.92
N TRP A 24 5.88 10.90 -27.86
CA TRP A 24 7.34 11.01 -28.02
C TRP A 24 7.74 12.29 -28.76
N GLN A 25 7.29 13.43 -28.23
CA GLN A 25 7.65 14.75 -28.72
C GLN A 25 8.67 15.34 -27.75
N LYS A 26 9.88 15.61 -28.25
CA LYS A 26 10.94 16.24 -27.45
C LYS A 26 10.62 17.72 -27.29
N THR A 27 10.56 18.19 -26.05
CA THR A 27 10.33 19.60 -25.75
C THR A 27 11.39 20.08 -24.76
N SER A 28 11.90 21.29 -25.01
CA SER A 28 12.85 21.98 -24.13
C SER A 28 12.15 22.41 -22.85
N ILE A 29 12.57 21.84 -21.71
CA ILE A 29 12.09 22.25 -20.38
C ILE A 29 13.08 23.25 -19.80
N ASN A 30 12.60 24.43 -19.40
CA ASN A 30 13.42 25.40 -18.69
C ASN A 30 13.52 25.01 -17.21
N LEU A 31 14.70 24.59 -16.76
CA LEU A 31 14.94 24.14 -15.39
C LEU A 31 15.35 25.29 -14.47
N TRP A 32 16.21 26.18 -14.97
CA TRP A 32 16.79 27.25 -14.16
C TRP A 32 17.08 28.50 -14.99
N PRO A 33 16.75 29.71 -14.50
CA PRO A 33 17.13 30.95 -15.17
C PRO A 33 18.64 31.22 -14.99
N LEU A 34 19.34 31.51 -16.08
CA LEU A 34 20.72 31.98 -16.12
C LEU A 34 20.75 33.43 -16.62
N GLU A 35 21.85 34.13 -16.38
CA GLU A 35 22.05 35.52 -16.81
C GLU A 35 21.86 35.69 -18.34
N ASN A 36 22.14 34.64 -19.12
CA ASN A 36 22.08 34.65 -20.58
C ASN A 36 20.95 33.77 -21.15
N GLY A 37 19.99 33.31 -20.34
CA GLY A 37 18.89 32.44 -20.81
C GLY A 37 18.39 31.46 -19.76
N TYR A 38 18.12 30.23 -20.18
CA TYR A 38 17.69 29.16 -19.27
C TYR A 38 18.53 27.91 -19.47
N LEU A 39 18.83 27.22 -18.38
CA LEU A 39 19.30 25.84 -18.44
C LEU A 39 18.10 25.00 -18.88
N HIS A 40 18.19 24.45 -20.09
CA HIS A 40 17.16 23.60 -20.64
C HIS A 40 17.59 22.15 -20.79
N VAL A 41 16.61 21.24 -20.69
CA VAL A 41 16.78 19.83 -21.03
C VAL A 41 15.67 19.44 -21.99
N ASP A 42 16.07 18.88 -23.13
CA ASP A 42 15.14 18.31 -24.11
C ASP A 42 14.71 16.92 -23.66
N TRP A 43 13.45 16.78 -23.28
CA TRP A 43 12.91 15.51 -22.81
C TRP A 43 11.55 15.22 -23.46
N PRO A 44 11.18 13.93 -23.69
CA PRO A 44 9.90 13.61 -24.27
C PRO A 44 8.77 13.90 -23.28
N VAL A 45 7.77 14.66 -23.73
CA VAL A 45 6.64 15.10 -22.91
C VAL A 45 5.90 13.92 -22.28
N GLY A 46 5.74 12.83 -23.02
CA GLY A 46 5.09 11.62 -22.50
C GLY A 46 5.74 11.08 -21.22
N LEU A 47 7.06 11.19 -21.09
CA LEU A 47 7.78 10.66 -19.93
C LEU A 47 7.66 11.59 -18.71
N ILE A 48 7.67 12.90 -18.93
CA ILE A 48 7.42 13.89 -17.88
C ILE A 48 6.00 13.75 -17.34
N ALA A 49 5.01 13.65 -18.24
CA ALA A 49 3.60 13.48 -17.88
C ALA A 49 3.40 12.20 -17.06
N LEU A 50 4.04 11.10 -17.46
CA LEU A 50 4.01 9.85 -16.71
C LEU A 50 4.65 10.00 -15.32
N ALA A 51 5.80 10.65 -15.23
CA ALA A 51 6.49 10.88 -13.96
C ALA A 51 5.63 11.74 -13.01
N ALA A 52 5.04 12.83 -13.52
CA ALA A 52 4.14 13.69 -12.76
C ALA A 52 2.88 12.94 -12.30
N PHE A 53 2.31 12.08 -13.14
CA PHE A 53 1.18 11.23 -12.79
C PHE A 53 1.52 10.28 -11.63
N VAL A 54 2.64 9.56 -11.73
CA VAL A 54 3.10 8.65 -10.68
C VAL A 54 3.39 9.43 -9.39
N ALA A 55 4.06 10.57 -9.48
CA ALA A 55 4.32 11.45 -8.34
C ALA A 55 3.02 11.92 -7.66
N GLY A 56 2.00 12.29 -8.46
CA GLY A 56 0.67 12.65 -7.95
C GLY A 56 -0.07 11.51 -7.25
N MET A 57 0.21 10.25 -7.60
CA MET A 57 -0.35 9.08 -6.92
C MET A 57 0.33 8.77 -5.57
N VAL A 58 1.56 9.23 -5.33
CA VAL A 58 2.31 8.99 -4.08
C VAL A 58 1.52 9.40 -2.83
N PRO A 59 0.97 10.63 -2.71
CA PRO A 59 0.25 11.02 -1.49
C PRO A 59 -1.00 10.17 -1.24
N VAL A 60 -1.75 9.84 -2.30
CA VAL A 60 -2.95 9.00 -2.19
C VAL A 60 -2.59 7.58 -1.76
N TRP A 61 -1.53 7.02 -2.33
CA TRP A 61 -1.02 5.70 -1.97
C TRP A 61 -0.56 5.65 -0.50
N LEU A 62 0.17 6.66 -0.04
CA LEU A 62 0.65 6.74 1.34
C LEU A 62 -0.53 6.82 2.33
N LEU A 63 -1.54 7.63 2.02
CA LEU A 63 -2.76 7.72 2.82
C LEU A 63 -3.51 6.38 2.89
N ALA A 64 -3.63 5.68 1.77
CA ALA A 64 -4.26 4.36 1.73
C ALA A 64 -3.49 3.34 2.61
N LYS A 65 -2.15 3.33 2.52
CA LYS A 65 -1.31 2.49 3.37
C LYS A 65 -1.44 2.81 4.85
N ALA A 66 -1.43 4.09 5.21
CA ALA A 66 -1.59 4.54 6.60
C ALA A 66 -2.95 4.13 7.19
N LYS A 67 -4.03 4.22 6.40
CA LYS A 67 -5.37 3.78 6.82
C LYS A 67 -5.39 2.27 7.11
N ILE A 68 -4.88 1.45 6.20
CA ILE A 68 -4.81 -0.01 6.40
C ILE A 68 -3.98 -0.36 7.64
N TRP A 69 -2.82 0.28 7.81
CA TRP A 69 -1.96 0.09 8.98
C TRP A 69 -2.70 0.42 10.29
N ARG A 70 -3.39 1.56 10.33
CA ARG A 70 -4.15 1.99 11.50
C ARG A 70 -5.29 1.02 11.83
N LEU A 71 -6.02 0.54 10.82
CA LEU A 71 -7.11 -0.42 11.01
C LEU A 71 -6.60 -1.74 11.57
N ASN A 72 -5.53 -2.29 11.00
CA ASN A 72 -4.92 -3.53 11.48
C ASN A 72 -4.46 -3.41 12.94
N ARG A 73 -3.83 -2.28 13.32
CA ARG A 73 -3.41 -2.04 14.71
C ARG A 73 -4.59 -1.95 15.67
N ARG A 74 -5.70 -1.33 15.24
CA ARG A 74 -6.92 -1.25 16.05
C ARG A 74 -7.55 -2.62 16.25
N ILE A 75 -7.62 -3.44 15.21
CA ILE A 75 -8.14 -4.81 15.28
C ILE A 75 -7.32 -5.64 16.26
N ALA A 76 -5.98 -5.64 16.11
CA ALA A 76 -5.10 -6.37 17.03
C ALA A 76 -5.27 -5.92 18.50
N GLY A 77 -5.47 -4.62 18.73
CA GLY A 77 -5.77 -4.10 20.07
C GLY A 77 -7.08 -4.66 20.64
N LEU A 78 -8.15 -4.65 19.84
CA LEU A 78 -9.46 -5.19 20.24
C LEU A 78 -9.40 -6.70 20.51
N GLU A 79 -8.69 -7.45 19.66
CA GLU A 79 -8.47 -8.89 19.85
C GLU A 79 -7.74 -9.18 21.17
N ASN A 80 -6.70 -8.41 21.49
CA ASN A 80 -5.97 -8.56 22.75
C ASN A 80 -6.83 -8.21 23.97
N THR A 81 -7.64 -7.15 23.90
CA THR A 81 -8.58 -6.80 24.97
C THR A 81 -9.62 -7.91 25.16
N LEU A 82 -10.17 -8.46 24.08
CA LEU A 82 -11.12 -9.59 24.15
C LEU A 82 -10.47 -10.83 24.79
N ARG A 83 -9.23 -11.16 24.41
CA ARG A 83 -8.49 -12.27 25.02
C ARG A 83 -8.24 -12.06 26.51
N ALA A 84 -7.91 -10.84 26.92
CA ALA A 84 -7.68 -10.52 28.34
C ALA A 84 -8.98 -10.49 29.17
N ALA A 85 -10.11 -10.09 28.55
CA ALA A 85 -11.42 -10.03 29.20
C ALA A 85 -12.14 -11.38 29.24
N THR A 86 -11.69 -12.36 28.43
CA THR A 86 -12.23 -13.72 28.47
C THR A 86 -11.57 -14.45 29.64
N PRO A 87 -12.29 -14.76 30.73
CA PRO A 87 -11.71 -15.54 31.81
C PRO A 87 -11.31 -16.91 31.26
N THR A 88 -10.02 -17.24 31.35
CA THR A 88 -9.55 -18.59 31.08
C THR A 88 -10.26 -19.51 32.07
N PRO A 89 -11.01 -20.53 31.62
CA PRO A 89 -11.60 -21.49 32.56
C PRO A 89 -10.46 -22.08 33.40
N PRO A 90 -10.68 -22.28 34.72
CA PRO A 90 -9.65 -22.85 35.57
C PRO A 90 -9.21 -24.18 34.94
N ILE A 91 -7.91 -24.31 34.69
CA ILE A 91 -7.33 -25.57 34.26
C ILE A 91 -7.53 -26.48 35.47
N ALA A 92 -8.46 -27.43 35.36
CA ALA A 92 -8.65 -28.42 36.39
C ALA A 92 -7.38 -29.28 36.40
N THR A 93 -6.50 -29.04 37.37
CA THR A 93 -5.42 -29.97 37.69
C THR A 93 -6.03 -31.34 37.98
N ALA A 94 -5.38 -32.44 37.61
CA ALA A 94 -5.93 -33.80 37.80
C ALA A 94 -6.57 -34.03 39.19
N THR A 95 -5.93 -33.49 40.24
CA THR A 95 -6.44 -33.49 41.62
C THR A 95 -7.82 -32.85 41.81
N GLN A 96 -8.16 -31.81 41.05
CA GLN A 96 -9.48 -31.15 41.10
C GLN A 96 -10.55 -31.94 40.34
N LEU A 97 -10.16 -32.72 39.31
CA LEU A 97 -11.06 -33.61 38.58
C LEU A 97 -11.40 -34.85 39.42
N ASP A 98 -10.39 -35.45 40.06
CA ASP A 98 -10.54 -36.62 40.94
C ASP A 98 -11.42 -36.30 42.17
N ALA A 99 -11.19 -35.14 42.80
CA ALA A 99 -12.00 -34.69 43.94
C ALA A 99 -13.47 -34.35 43.60
N ALA A 100 -13.77 -34.06 42.33
CA ALA A 100 -15.14 -33.87 41.85
C ALA A 100 -15.83 -35.20 41.49
N ALA A 101 -15.06 -36.20 41.08
CA ALA A 101 -15.55 -37.55 40.79
C ALA A 101 -15.94 -38.30 42.09
N GLU A 102 -15.24 -38.09 43.20
CA GLU A 102 -15.59 -38.69 44.51
C GLU A 102 -16.85 -38.09 45.16
N LYS A 103 -17.33 -36.94 44.69
CA LYS A 103 -18.51 -36.25 45.26
C LYS A 103 -19.84 -36.58 44.55
N ASN A 104 -19.82 -37.35 43.47
CA ASN A 104 -21.01 -37.87 42.78
C ASN A 104 -21.16 -39.37 43.04
#